data_AF-A0A935QB78-F1
#
_entry.id   AF-A0A935QB78-F1
#
_cell.length_a   1.000
_cell.length_b   1.000
_cell.length_c   1.000
_cell.angle_alpha   90.00
_cell.angle_beta   90.00
_cell.angle_gamma   90.00
#
_symmetry.space_group_name_H-M   'P 1'
#
loop_
_entity.id
_entity.type
_entity.pdbx_description
1 polymer ?
#
loop_
_entity_poly.entity_id
_entity_poly.type
_entity_poly.pdbx_seq_one_letter_code
_entity_poly.pdbx_strand_id
1 'polypeptide(L)'
;MQVLARDLDYVVRDTLALGLDPATFAGAGGIATVTWDYDVNRLPPGSYQLSCAPLDGWGNAWVVEFDVIWQLQAMTRPAGDTETMGRLVLLGDRREAFLQAGRSGREAILAEFWDELDPDPATAGNEALEEYRQRASYVNRFLGGMGRTGPVDDRGLVYLLLGPPDEIEKQDVPANALDFEDALSRVHDSFLPANEGLVLRDQYTDTEQSTLAVRERLDRATSQEKYKAFELWKYRARGRPLFPNQYSSKPLGLNFLFLARLGGGFYTLESTNAHTQGGPSR
;
A
#
# COMPACT_ATOMS: atom_id res chain seq x y z
N MET A 1 -1.86 -7.81 -38.63
CA MET A 1 -1.81 -7.19 -37.29
C MET A 1 -3.04 -7.64 -36.52
N GLN A 2 -2.91 -7.99 -35.25
CA GLN A 2 -3.99 -8.54 -34.42
C GLN A 2 -3.97 -7.89 -33.04
N VAL A 3 -5.15 -7.49 -32.54
CA VAL A 3 -5.37 -7.12 -31.13
C VAL A 3 -6.18 -8.23 -30.48
N LEU A 4 -5.76 -8.66 -29.28
CA LEU A 4 -6.43 -9.73 -28.52
C LEU A 4 -6.54 -9.33 -27.04
N ALA A 5 -7.77 -9.39 -26.50
CA ALA A 5 -8.02 -9.24 -25.07
C ALA A 5 -7.50 -10.47 -24.30
N ARG A 6 -6.83 -10.25 -23.17
CA ARG A 6 -6.22 -11.34 -22.38
C ARG A 6 -7.03 -11.73 -21.15
N ASP A 7 -7.80 -10.79 -20.62
CA ASP A 7 -8.44 -10.82 -19.31
C ASP A 7 -9.94 -10.57 -19.37
N LEU A 8 -10.50 -10.44 -20.57
CA LEU A 8 -11.94 -10.32 -20.78
C LEU A 8 -12.56 -11.70 -21.03
N ASP A 9 -13.79 -11.90 -20.54
CA ASP A 9 -14.60 -13.11 -20.77
C ASP A 9 -15.02 -13.31 -22.24
N TYR A 10 -14.66 -12.37 -23.12
CA TYR A 10 -14.91 -12.42 -24.54
C TYR A 10 -13.68 -11.97 -25.33
N VAL A 11 -13.50 -12.54 -26.52
CA VAL A 11 -12.37 -12.24 -27.39
C VAL A 11 -12.74 -11.08 -28.31
N VAL A 12 -12.21 -9.88 -28.02
CA VAL A 12 -12.11 -8.83 -29.04
C VAL A 12 -10.95 -9.22 -29.96
N ARG A 13 -11.28 -9.67 -31.18
CA ARG A 13 -10.31 -9.98 -32.23
C ARG A 13 -10.54 -9.04 -33.40
N ASP A 14 -9.68 -8.04 -33.53
CA ASP A 14 -9.59 -7.27 -34.75
C ASP A 14 -8.32 -7.66 -35.50
N THR A 15 -8.44 -7.99 -36.79
CA THR A 15 -7.33 -8.48 -37.60
C THR A 15 -7.31 -7.72 -38.92
N LEU A 16 -6.28 -6.91 -39.11
CA LEU A 16 -6.01 -6.25 -40.38
C LEU A 16 -4.92 -7.03 -41.14
N ALA A 17 -5.25 -7.46 -42.35
CA ALA A 17 -4.29 -7.94 -43.33
C ALA A 17 -3.83 -6.76 -44.19
N LEU A 18 -2.55 -6.43 -44.12
CA LEU A 18 -1.95 -5.38 -44.94
C LEU A 18 -1.37 -6.03 -46.20
N GLY A 19 -2.00 -5.79 -47.34
CA GLY A 19 -1.43 -6.14 -48.65
C GLY A 19 -0.38 -5.12 -49.04
N LEU A 20 0.89 -5.43 -48.80
CA LEU A 20 2.01 -4.59 -49.23
C LEU A 20 2.48 -5.08 -50.60
N ASP A 21 2.31 -4.27 -51.64
CA ASP A 21 2.87 -4.57 -52.97
C ASP A 21 4.36 -4.18 -53.00
N PRO A 22 5.30 -5.15 -53.10
CA PRO A 22 6.73 -4.88 -53.15
C PRO A 22 7.14 -3.92 -54.28
N ALA A 23 6.40 -3.89 -55.40
CA ALA A 23 6.67 -2.99 -56.52
C ALA A 23 6.49 -1.51 -56.14
N THR A 24 5.62 -1.23 -55.15
CA THR A 24 5.40 0.13 -54.61
C THR A 24 6.61 0.63 -53.80
N PHE A 25 7.42 -0.29 -53.26
CA PHE A 25 8.56 0.02 -52.39
C PHE A 25 9.91 -0.05 -53.10
N ALA A 26 10.00 -0.78 -54.21
CA ALA A 26 11.23 -0.98 -54.99
C ALA A 26 11.83 0.32 -55.58
N GLY A 27 11.02 1.37 -55.76
CA GLY A 27 11.49 2.66 -56.30
C GLY A 27 12.09 3.63 -55.28
N ALA A 28 11.93 3.39 -53.98
CA ALA A 28 12.18 4.40 -52.95
C ALA A 28 13.57 4.37 -52.30
N GLY A 29 14.37 3.31 -52.48
CA GLY A 29 15.75 3.22 -51.97
C GLY A 29 15.93 3.41 -50.45
N GLY A 30 14.85 3.44 -49.67
CA GLY A 30 14.82 3.81 -48.26
C GLY A 30 13.78 3.03 -47.45
N ILE A 31 13.68 3.33 -46.15
CA ILE A 31 12.72 2.69 -45.24
C ILE A 31 11.31 3.15 -45.61
N ALA A 32 10.48 2.21 -46.05
CA ALA A 32 9.06 2.45 -46.21
C ALA A 32 8.33 2.18 -44.88
N THR A 33 7.55 3.15 -44.41
CA THR A 33 6.77 3.03 -43.18
C THR A 33 5.30 2.88 -43.53
N VAL A 34 4.64 1.89 -42.92
CA VAL A 34 3.19 1.72 -42.98
C VAL A 34 2.64 2.14 -41.62
N THR A 35 1.73 3.10 -41.62
CA THR A 35 1.07 3.57 -40.40
C THR A 35 -0.33 2.96 -40.34
N TRP A 36 -0.70 2.46 -39.17
CA TRP A 36 -2.04 1.97 -38.88
C TRP A 36 -2.51 2.60 -37.58
N ASP A 37 -3.69 3.22 -37.64
CA ASP A 37 -4.35 3.82 -36.50
C ASP A 37 -5.49 2.93 -36.03
N TYR A 38 -5.59 2.76 -34.72
CA TYR A 38 -6.69 2.06 -34.08
C TYR A 38 -7.38 2.96 -33.07
N ASP A 39 -8.70 3.06 -33.20
CA ASP A 39 -9.53 3.81 -32.26
C ASP A 39 -9.65 3.03 -30.95
N VAL A 40 -8.72 3.29 -30.03
CA VAL A 40 -8.67 2.65 -28.71
C VAL A 40 -9.94 2.89 -27.90
N ASN A 41 -10.73 3.95 -28.18
CA ASN A 41 -11.99 4.23 -27.47
C ASN A 41 -13.03 3.11 -27.62
N ARG A 42 -12.86 2.23 -28.60
CA ARG A 42 -13.72 1.06 -28.83
C ARG A 42 -13.35 -0.13 -27.95
N LEU A 43 -12.19 -0.09 -27.29
CA LEU A 43 -11.75 -1.13 -26.38
C LEU A 43 -12.32 -0.87 -24.99
N PRO A 44 -13.01 -1.86 -24.38
CA PRO A 44 -13.28 -1.85 -22.95
C PRO A 44 -11.98 -1.72 -22.13
N PRO A 45 -12.04 -1.27 -20.86
CA PRO A 45 -10.91 -1.39 -19.96
C PRO A 45 -10.45 -2.86 -19.87
N GLY A 46 -9.14 -3.10 -19.93
CA GLY A 46 -8.61 -4.47 -20.01
C GLY A 46 -7.14 -4.50 -20.38
N SER A 47 -6.53 -5.68 -20.28
CA SER A 47 -5.16 -5.95 -20.73
C SER A 47 -5.19 -6.60 -22.11
N TYR A 48 -4.45 -6.00 -23.04
CA TYR A 48 -4.47 -6.37 -24.46
C TYR A 48 -3.08 -6.75 -24.95
N GLN A 49 -3.06 -7.63 -25.93
CA GLN A 49 -1.89 -7.96 -26.72
C GLN A 49 -2.07 -7.44 -28.14
N LEU A 50 -1.12 -6.63 -28.61
CA LEU A 50 -1.00 -6.23 -30.00
C LEU A 50 0.15 -7.00 -30.64
N SER A 51 -0.15 -7.70 -31.74
CA SER A 51 0.87 -8.43 -32.49
C SER A 51 0.85 -8.08 -33.97
N CYS A 52 2.04 -8.11 -34.57
CA CYS A 52 2.19 -8.05 -36.02
C CYS A 52 3.15 -9.15 -36.45
N ALA A 53 2.76 -9.88 -37.48
CA ALA A 53 3.55 -10.97 -38.05
C ALA A 53 3.40 -10.97 -39.58
N PRO A 54 4.47 -11.32 -40.33
CA PRO A 54 4.37 -11.56 -41.77
C PRO A 54 3.44 -12.74 -42.05
N LEU A 55 2.51 -12.58 -42.99
CA LEU A 55 1.56 -13.64 -43.36
C LEU A 55 2.22 -14.78 -44.17
N ASP A 56 3.30 -14.47 -44.86
CA ASP A 56 4.12 -15.39 -45.65
C ASP A 56 5.23 -16.08 -44.83
N GLY A 57 5.37 -15.71 -43.56
CA GLY A 57 6.38 -16.25 -42.65
C GLY A 57 7.78 -15.65 -42.81
N TRP A 58 7.97 -14.64 -43.68
CA TRP A 58 9.28 -14.01 -43.90
C TRP A 58 9.38 -12.66 -43.17
N GLY A 59 10.29 -12.57 -42.19
CA GLY A 59 10.55 -11.36 -41.42
C GLY A 59 10.30 -11.52 -39.93
N ASN A 60 10.40 -10.41 -39.18
CA ASN A 60 10.26 -10.43 -37.73
C ASN A 60 8.81 -10.16 -37.33
N ALA A 61 8.25 -11.03 -36.50
CA ALA A 61 7.04 -10.73 -35.75
C ALA A 61 7.38 -9.93 -34.49
N TRP A 62 6.45 -9.09 -34.06
CA TRP A 62 6.54 -8.40 -32.78
C TRP A 62 5.22 -8.47 -32.04
N VAL A 63 5.34 -8.42 -30.72
CA VAL A 63 4.24 -8.50 -29.78
C VAL A 63 4.47 -7.43 -28.71
N VAL A 64 3.46 -6.63 -28.46
CA VAL A 64 3.45 -5.59 -27.42
C VAL A 64 2.22 -5.79 -26.56
N GLU A 65 2.37 -5.67 -25.25
CA GLU A 65 1.27 -5.68 -24.30
C GLU A 65 0.93 -4.24 -23.89
N PHE A 66 -0.35 -3.94 -23.76
CA PHE A 66 -0.83 -2.64 -23.32
C PHE A 66 -2.12 -2.78 -22.51
N ASP A 67 -2.39 -1.81 -21.65
CA ASP A 67 -3.61 -1.75 -20.86
C ASP A 67 -4.48 -0.59 -21.34
N VAL A 68 -5.78 -0.81 -21.39
CA VAL A 68 -6.78 0.23 -21.56
C VAL A 68 -7.41 0.50 -20.21
N ILE A 69 -7.36 1.76 -19.78
CA ILE A 69 -7.87 2.21 -18.48
C ILE A 69 -8.65 3.51 -18.71
N TRP A 70 -9.98 3.48 -18.53
CA TRP A 70 -10.86 4.64 -18.76
C TRP A 70 -11.15 5.46 -17.51
N GLN A 71 -10.16 5.58 -16.63
CA GLN A 71 -10.30 6.31 -15.37
C GLN A 71 -9.20 7.37 -15.27
N LEU A 72 -9.60 8.64 -15.38
CA LEU A 72 -8.69 9.79 -15.36
C LEU A 72 -7.79 9.78 -14.11
N GLN A 73 -8.33 9.33 -12.97
CA GLN A 73 -7.61 9.23 -11.71
C GLN A 73 -6.59 8.08 -11.62
N ALA A 74 -6.75 7.05 -12.44
CA ALA A 74 -5.78 5.95 -12.58
C ALA A 74 -4.63 6.37 -13.49
N MET A 75 -4.90 7.20 -14.49
CA MET A 75 -3.89 7.69 -15.45
C MET A 75 -2.85 8.63 -14.83
N THR A 76 -3.18 9.33 -13.74
CA THR A 76 -2.25 10.24 -13.04
C THR A 76 -1.42 9.54 -11.95
N ARG A 77 -1.66 8.25 -11.69
CA ARG A 77 -1.01 7.49 -10.62
C ARG A 77 0.26 6.80 -11.15
N PRO A 78 1.43 6.95 -10.51
CA PRO A 78 2.58 6.10 -10.82
C PRO A 78 2.22 4.63 -10.67
N ALA A 79 2.61 3.77 -11.62
CA ALA A 79 2.20 2.36 -11.63
C ALA A 79 2.61 1.57 -10.35
N GLY A 80 3.66 2.01 -9.64
CA GLY A 80 4.08 1.42 -8.36
C GLY A 80 3.13 1.70 -7.18
N ASP A 81 2.29 2.74 -7.28
CA ASP A 81 1.37 3.13 -6.22
C ASP A 81 0.15 2.22 -6.15
N THR A 82 -0.31 1.70 -7.29
CA THR A 82 -1.49 0.81 -7.37
C THR A 82 -1.26 -0.48 -6.59
N GLU A 83 -0.10 -1.13 -6.76
CA GLU A 83 0.21 -2.35 -6.01
C GLU A 83 0.32 -2.10 -4.51
N THR A 84 1.04 -1.05 -4.12
CA THR A 84 1.25 -0.69 -2.71
C THR A 84 -0.10 -0.38 -2.04
N MET A 85 -0.93 0.42 -2.69
CA MET A 85 -2.27 0.78 -2.24
C MET A 85 -3.14 -0.46 -2.10
N GLY A 86 -3.27 -1.28 -3.15
CA GLY A 86 -4.13 -2.47 -3.11
C GLY A 86 -3.71 -3.48 -2.04
N ARG A 87 -2.41 -3.65 -1.80
CA ARG A 87 -1.92 -4.52 -0.72
C ARG A 87 -2.25 -4.02 0.68
N LEU A 88 -2.45 -2.71 0.84
CA LEU A 88 -2.67 -2.05 2.12
C LEU A 88 -4.16 -1.86 2.43
N VAL A 89 -4.94 -1.39 1.46
CA VAL A 89 -6.34 -0.98 1.67
C VAL A 89 -7.32 -2.13 1.49
N LEU A 90 -6.95 -3.16 0.73
CA LEU A 90 -7.82 -4.32 0.48
C LEU A 90 -7.52 -5.44 1.48
N LEU A 91 -8.59 -6.13 1.92
CA LEU A 91 -8.54 -7.25 2.85
C LEU A 91 -9.24 -8.49 2.28
N GLY A 92 -8.93 -9.66 2.85
CA GLY A 92 -9.57 -10.94 2.54
C GLY A 92 -9.62 -11.26 1.03
N ASP A 93 -10.76 -11.79 0.60
CA ASP A 93 -11.00 -12.24 -0.79
C ASP A 93 -10.77 -11.12 -1.82
N ARG A 94 -11.14 -9.87 -1.50
CA ARG A 94 -10.93 -8.73 -2.40
C ARG A 94 -9.43 -8.46 -2.64
N ARG A 95 -8.60 -8.64 -1.60
CA ARG A 95 -7.13 -8.55 -1.74
C ARG A 95 -6.58 -9.69 -2.59
N GLU A 96 -7.07 -10.91 -2.38
CA GLU A 96 -6.64 -12.07 -3.18
C GLU A 96 -6.99 -11.89 -4.66
N ALA A 97 -8.21 -11.44 -4.96
CA ALA A 97 -8.63 -11.09 -6.32
C ALA A 97 -7.73 -10.01 -6.94
N PHE A 98 -7.40 -8.95 -6.18
CA PHE A 98 -6.49 -7.90 -6.62
C PHE A 98 -5.09 -8.44 -6.96
N LEU A 99 -4.53 -9.33 -6.14
CA LEU A 99 -3.21 -9.90 -6.36
C LEU A 99 -3.16 -10.77 -7.63
N GLN A 100 -4.25 -11.48 -7.93
CA GLN A 100 -4.38 -12.33 -9.12
C GLN A 100 -4.74 -11.56 -10.39
N ALA A 101 -5.34 -10.37 -10.27
CA ALA A 101 -5.76 -9.56 -11.40
C ALA A 101 -4.58 -8.96 -12.20
N GLY A 102 -4.80 -8.77 -13.50
CA GLY A 102 -3.97 -7.94 -14.37
C GLY A 102 -4.04 -6.46 -13.99
N ARG A 103 -3.28 -5.61 -14.68
CA ARG A 103 -3.18 -4.18 -14.34
C ARG A 103 -4.52 -3.46 -14.44
N SER A 104 -5.26 -3.68 -15.52
CA SER A 104 -6.65 -3.23 -15.71
C SER A 104 -7.58 -3.64 -14.55
N GLY A 105 -7.59 -4.93 -14.20
CA GLY A 105 -8.44 -5.47 -13.14
C GLY A 105 -8.07 -4.94 -11.75
N ARG A 106 -6.78 -4.73 -11.48
CA ARG A 106 -6.30 -4.07 -10.25
C ARG A 106 -6.82 -2.65 -10.11
N GLU A 107 -6.79 -1.86 -11.18
CA GLU A 107 -7.35 -0.51 -11.18
C GLU A 107 -8.87 -0.54 -10.98
N ALA A 108 -9.57 -1.46 -11.64
CA ALA A 108 -11.02 -1.61 -11.49
C ALA A 108 -11.42 -1.95 -10.04
N ILE A 109 -10.75 -2.92 -9.40
CA ILE A 109 -11.00 -3.31 -8.01
C ILE A 109 -10.73 -2.14 -7.05
N LEU A 110 -9.64 -1.39 -7.27
CA LEU A 110 -9.34 -0.23 -6.45
C LEU A 110 -10.34 0.89 -6.66
N ALA A 111 -10.78 1.15 -7.88
CA ALA A 111 -11.79 2.15 -8.16
C ALA A 111 -13.11 1.83 -7.46
N GLU A 112 -13.59 0.59 -7.60
CA GLU A 112 -14.78 0.13 -6.89
C GLU A 112 -14.63 0.30 -5.37
N PHE A 113 -13.48 -0.07 -4.80
CA PHE A 113 -13.21 0.12 -3.38
C PHE A 113 -13.30 1.59 -2.94
N TRP A 114 -12.73 2.51 -3.73
CA TRP A 114 -12.79 3.93 -3.38
C TRP A 114 -14.20 4.47 -3.56
N ASP A 115 -14.88 4.15 -4.67
CA ASP A 115 -16.26 4.57 -4.92
C ASP A 115 -17.21 4.12 -3.79
N GLU A 116 -17.03 2.91 -3.24
CA GLU A 116 -17.77 2.44 -2.05
C GLU A 116 -17.46 3.22 -0.78
N LEU A 117 -16.25 3.76 -0.66
CA LEU A 117 -15.77 4.51 0.50
C LEU A 117 -16.09 6.00 0.42
N ASP A 118 -16.59 6.47 -0.72
CA ASP A 118 -16.87 7.89 -0.97
C ASP A 118 -17.90 8.43 0.04
N PRO A 119 -17.51 9.33 0.96
CA PRO A 119 -18.42 9.85 1.96
C PRO A 119 -19.50 10.76 1.36
N ASP A 120 -19.18 11.48 0.28
CA ASP A 120 -20.10 12.40 -0.39
C ASP A 120 -19.99 12.30 -1.92
N PRO A 121 -20.71 11.36 -2.55
CA PRO A 121 -20.72 11.19 -4.01
C PRO A 121 -21.26 12.40 -4.79
N ALA A 122 -21.83 13.41 -4.10
CA ALA A 122 -22.29 14.64 -4.76
C ALA A 122 -21.14 15.60 -5.09
N THR A 123 -19.95 15.41 -4.51
CA THR A 123 -18.78 16.21 -4.85
C THR A 123 -18.08 15.69 -6.11
N ALA A 124 -17.22 16.52 -6.70
CA ALA A 124 -16.53 16.16 -7.93
C ALA A 124 -15.42 15.12 -7.73
N GLY A 125 -15.09 14.75 -6.49
CA GLY A 125 -14.03 13.81 -6.22
C GLY A 125 -14.10 13.24 -4.81
N ASN A 126 -13.73 11.98 -4.70
CA ASN A 126 -13.80 11.19 -3.48
C ASN A 126 -12.88 11.72 -2.36
N GLU A 127 -13.48 12.18 -1.26
CA GLU A 127 -12.75 12.76 -0.12
C GLU A 127 -11.88 11.74 0.61
N ALA A 128 -12.32 10.49 0.73
CA ALA A 128 -11.55 9.44 1.40
C ALA A 128 -10.27 9.10 0.63
N LEU A 129 -10.36 9.05 -0.70
CA LEU A 129 -9.21 8.86 -1.58
C LEU A 129 -8.26 10.07 -1.53
N GLU A 130 -8.80 11.28 -1.47
CA GLU A 130 -7.99 12.50 -1.33
C GLU A 130 -7.25 12.52 0.01
N GLU A 131 -7.92 12.17 1.11
CA GLU A 131 -7.26 12.04 2.42
C GLU A 131 -6.18 10.94 2.41
N TYR A 132 -6.43 9.79 1.77
CA TYR A 132 -5.40 8.76 1.59
C TYR A 132 -4.18 9.30 0.85
N ARG A 133 -4.39 10.03 -0.26
CA ARG A 133 -3.31 10.65 -1.04
C ARG A 133 -2.51 11.66 -0.22
N GLN A 134 -3.18 12.46 0.61
CA GLN A 134 -2.52 13.39 1.52
C GLN A 134 -1.67 12.66 2.57
N ARG A 135 -2.18 11.58 3.16
CA ARG A 135 -1.42 10.74 4.09
C ARG A 135 -0.22 10.09 3.40
N ALA A 136 -0.38 9.55 2.20
CA ALA A 136 0.71 8.96 1.42
C ALA A 136 1.80 10.00 1.08
N SER A 137 1.40 11.22 0.71
CA SER A 137 2.34 12.33 0.49
C SER A 137 3.11 12.70 1.75
N TYR A 138 2.42 12.77 2.90
CA TYR A 138 3.05 13.02 4.20
C TYR A 138 4.07 11.94 4.53
N VAL A 139 3.67 10.66 4.44
CA VAL A 139 4.54 9.51 4.70
C VAL A 139 5.77 9.55 3.81
N ASN A 140 5.60 9.73 2.50
CA ASN A 140 6.71 9.78 1.55
C ASN A 140 7.67 10.94 1.85
N ARG A 141 7.17 12.07 2.32
CA ARG A 141 7.98 13.27 2.59
C ARG A 141 8.68 13.24 3.94
N PHE A 142 8.05 12.70 4.98
CA PHE A 142 8.48 12.87 6.37
C PHE A 142 8.88 11.57 7.07
N LEU A 143 8.39 10.42 6.60
CA LEU A 143 8.63 9.11 7.22
C LEU A 143 9.41 8.16 6.30
N GLY A 144 9.44 8.43 5.00
CA GLY A 144 10.27 7.71 4.03
C GLY A 144 11.75 7.90 4.32
N GLY A 145 12.52 6.80 4.35
CA GLY A 145 13.96 6.86 4.53
C GLY A 145 14.66 7.63 3.40
N MET A 146 15.83 8.16 3.71
CA MET A 146 16.53 9.16 2.90
C MET A 146 16.70 8.70 1.43
N GLY A 147 16.05 9.41 0.49
CA GLY A 147 16.45 9.45 -0.92
C GLY A 147 15.75 8.55 -1.94
N ARG A 148 14.65 7.85 -1.64
CA ARG A 148 13.88 7.12 -2.67
C ARG A 148 12.37 7.12 -2.43
N THR A 149 11.61 7.18 -3.53
CA THR A 149 10.31 6.51 -3.63
C THR A 149 10.54 5.01 -3.32
N GLY A 150 10.21 4.61 -2.09
CA GLY A 150 10.57 3.32 -1.53
C GLY A 150 9.96 3.15 -0.13
N PRO A 151 9.88 1.91 0.37
CA PRO A 151 8.78 1.44 1.21
C PRO A 151 8.52 2.32 2.42
N VAL A 152 7.24 2.62 2.58
CA VAL A 152 6.60 3.03 3.82
C VAL A 152 7.20 2.17 4.95
N ASP A 153 8.05 2.76 5.80
CA ASP A 153 8.52 2.06 7.00
C ASP A 153 7.31 1.79 7.92
N ASP A 154 7.49 1.02 8.99
CA ASP A 154 6.30 0.57 9.75
C ASP A 154 5.51 1.73 10.36
N ARG A 155 6.14 2.88 10.61
CA ARG A 155 5.46 4.11 11.03
C ARG A 155 4.51 4.62 9.97
N GLY A 156 4.99 4.66 8.72
CA GLY A 156 4.16 5.09 7.61
C GLY A 156 2.97 4.16 7.37
N LEU A 157 3.11 2.85 7.63
CA LEU A 157 2.00 1.90 7.48
C LEU A 157 0.92 2.21 8.52
N VAL A 158 1.33 2.38 9.77
CA VAL A 158 0.43 2.79 10.85
C VAL A 158 -0.20 4.15 10.56
N TYR A 159 0.55 5.12 10.02
CA TYR A 159 0.04 6.43 9.65
C TYR A 159 -1.01 6.36 8.53
N LEU A 160 -0.80 5.53 7.50
CA LEU A 160 -1.79 5.36 6.43
C LEU A 160 -3.09 4.74 6.98
N LEU A 161 -2.97 3.74 7.85
CA LEU A 161 -4.11 3.01 8.40
C LEU A 161 -4.89 3.79 9.45
N LEU A 162 -4.20 4.54 10.34
CA LEU A 162 -4.79 5.20 11.50
C LEU A 162 -4.77 6.73 11.43
N GLY A 163 -4.08 7.31 10.45
CA GLY A 163 -3.89 8.74 10.35
C GLY A 163 -2.83 9.26 11.32
N PRO A 164 -2.81 10.57 11.61
CA PRO A 164 -1.85 11.14 12.55
C PRO A 164 -2.09 10.63 13.98
N PRO A 165 -1.04 10.26 14.73
CA PRO A 165 -1.14 9.96 16.15
C PRO A 165 -1.50 11.21 16.97
N ASP A 166 -2.09 11.00 18.15
CA ASP A 166 -2.40 12.08 19.09
C ASP A 166 -1.15 12.60 19.80
N GLU A 167 -0.16 11.72 20.01
CA GLU A 167 1.11 12.04 20.65
C GLU A 167 2.25 11.21 20.03
N ILE A 168 3.41 11.84 19.85
CA ILE A 168 4.65 11.19 19.44
C ILE A 168 5.70 11.52 20.51
N GLU A 169 6.16 10.52 21.24
CA GLU A 169 7.34 10.64 22.09
C GLU A 169 8.56 10.14 21.30
N LYS A 170 9.52 11.03 21.07
CA LYS A 170 10.68 10.72 20.24
C LYS A 170 11.96 10.82 21.07
N GLN A 171 12.77 9.77 21.01
CA GLN A 171 14.09 9.72 21.62
C GLN A 171 15.14 9.42 20.56
N ASP A 172 15.88 10.44 20.12
CA ASP A 172 16.93 10.29 19.10
C ASP A 172 18.22 9.65 19.64
N VAL A 173 18.55 9.93 20.91
CA VAL A 173 19.76 9.42 21.57
C VAL A 173 19.39 8.94 22.97
N PRO A 174 19.04 7.66 23.17
CA PRO A 174 18.85 7.11 24.51
C PRO A 174 20.11 7.28 25.33
N ALA A 175 19.98 7.85 26.53
CA ALA A 175 21.09 8.05 27.44
C ALA A 175 21.54 6.73 28.07
N ASN A 176 20.60 5.80 28.24
CA ASN A 176 20.85 4.48 28.80
C ASN A 176 19.77 3.47 28.37
N ALA A 177 19.97 2.21 28.75
CA ALA A 177 19.01 1.14 28.46
C ALA A 177 17.64 1.32 29.16
N LEU A 178 17.56 2.09 30.26
CA LEU A 178 16.31 2.32 30.97
C LEU A 178 15.33 3.13 30.12
N ASP A 179 15.81 4.03 29.25
CA ASP A 179 14.93 4.80 28.37
C ASP A 179 14.13 3.89 27.43
N PHE A 180 14.78 2.83 26.91
CA PHE A 180 14.13 1.83 26.07
C PHE A 180 13.20 0.91 26.88
N GLU A 181 13.61 0.51 28.08
CA GLU A 181 12.78 -0.29 29.01
C GLU A 181 11.50 0.44 29.40
N ASP A 182 11.62 1.71 29.73
CA ASP A 182 10.50 2.58 30.09
C ASP A 182 9.56 2.79 28.89
N ALA A 183 10.10 3.03 27.70
CA ALA A 183 9.29 3.09 26.48
C ALA A 183 8.52 1.79 26.21
N LEU A 184 9.14 0.62 26.43
CA LEU A 184 8.47 -0.68 26.31
C LEU A 184 7.35 -0.86 27.34
N SER A 185 7.55 -0.42 28.58
CA SER A 185 6.51 -0.43 29.62
C SER A 185 5.32 0.42 29.18
N ARG A 186 5.58 1.66 28.76
CA ARG A 186 4.54 2.62 28.35
C ARG A 186 3.69 2.16 27.17
N VAL A 187 4.18 1.26 26.32
CA VAL A 187 3.36 0.68 25.24
C VAL A 187 2.15 -0.06 25.80
N HIS A 188 2.35 -0.83 26.87
CA HIS A 188 1.32 -1.69 27.45
C HIS A 188 0.69 -1.11 28.71
N ASP A 189 1.23 -0.01 29.24
CA ASP A 189 0.57 0.77 30.27
C ASP A 189 -0.74 1.33 29.70
N SER A 190 -1.84 0.78 30.21
CA SER A 190 -3.19 1.13 29.79
C SER A 190 -3.46 2.59 30.15
N PHE A 191 -3.27 3.49 29.18
CA PHE A 191 -3.59 4.90 29.31
C PHE A 191 -5.12 5.06 29.28
N LEU A 192 -5.79 4.76 30.41
CA LEU A 192 -7.11 5.31 30.66
C LEU A 192 -6.89 6.64 31.41
N PRO A 193 -7.40 7.78 30.92
CA PRO A 193 -7.70 8.86 31.85
C PRO A 193 -8.57 8.22 32.94
N ALA A 194 -8.20 8.44 34.20
CA ALA A 194 -8.98 7.97 35.32
C ALA A 194 -10.40 8.52 35.19
N ASN A 195 -11.30 7.73 34.62
CA ASN A 195 -12.70 7.83 34.98
C ASN A 195 -12.73 7.35 36.42
N GLU A 196 -12.71 8.30 37.36
CA GLU A 196 -13.08 8.07 38.75
C GLU A 196 -14.33 7.18 38.78
N GLY A 197 -14.17 5.90 39.13
CA GLY A 197 -15.31 5.08 39.57
C GLY A 197 -15.40 3.62 39.13
N LEU A 198 -14.72 3.13 38.10
CA LEU A 198 -14.89 1.71 37.72
C LEU A 198 -13.59 1.05 37.23
N VAL A 199 -12.91 0.35 38.13
CA VAL A 199 -11.83 -0.59 37.78
C VAL A 199 -12.48 -1.95 37.50
N LEU A 200 -12.42 -2.41 36.25
CA LEU A 200 -12.94 -3.71 35.83
C LEU A 200 -11.95 -4.83 36.21
N ARG A 201 -12.50 -5.96 36.66
CA ARG A 201 -11.76 -7.13 37.17
C ARG A 201 -10.79 -7.79 36.16
N ASP A 202 -10.97 -7.56 34.86
CA ASP A 202 -10.07 -8.05 33.78
C ASP A 202 -8.72 -7.30 33.70
N GLN A 203 -8.57 -6.14 34.34
CA GLN A 203 -7.35 -5.32 34.22
C GLN A 203 -6.15 -5.89 35.00
N TYR A 204 -6.40 -6.69 36.05
CA TYR A 204 -5.32 -7.31 36.82
C TYR A 204 -4.57 -8.37 36.02
N THR A 205 -5.28 -9.16 35.20
CA THR A 205 -4.69 -10.16 34.30
C THR A 205 -3.91 -9.50 33.17
N ASP A 206 -4.38 -8.37 32.63
CA ASP A 206 -3.66 -7.62 31.59
C ASP A 206 -2.36 -7.00 32.11
N THR A 207 -2.32 -6.57 33.37
CA THR A 207 -1.13 -5.95 33.99
C THR A 207 -0.01 -6.97 34.25
N GLU A 208 -0.35 -8.19 34.65
CA GLU A 208 0.66 -9.26 34.80
C GLU A 208 1.17 -9.76 33.43
N GLN A 209 0.29 -9.82 32.43
CA GLN A 209 0.68 -10.21 31.07
C GLN A 209 1.53 -9.15 30.37
N SER A 210 1.21 -7.86 30.56
CA SER A 210 2.02 -6.75 30.03
C SER A 210 3.43 -6.77 30.62
N THR A 211 3.55 -6.94 31.94
CA THR A 211 4.85 -7.00 32.61
C THR A 211 5.67 -8.22 32.20
N LEU A 212 5.06 -9.37 31.93
CA LEU A 212 5.74 -10.55 31.37
C LEU A 212 6.22 -10.31 29.93
N ALA A 213 5.37 -9.75 29.06
CA ALA A 213 5.72 -9.46 27.67
C ALA A 213 6.87 -8.44 27.57
N VAL A 214 6.85 -7.41 28.41
CA VAL A 214 7.94 -6.42 28.51
C VAL A 214 9.24 -7.09 28.93
N ARG A 215 9.22 -7.97 29.95
CA ARG A 215 10.39 -8.73 30.40
C ARG A 215 10.96 -9.64 29.32
N GLU A 216 10.12 -10.47 28.70
CA GLU A 216 10.55 -11.35 27.61
C GLU A 216 11.13 -10.57 26.42
N ARG A 217 10.57 -9.40 26.11
CA ARG A 217 11.12 -8.54 25.07
C ARG A 217 12.47 -7.98 25.50
N LEU A 218 12.60 -7.53 26.74
CA LEU A 218 13.84 -6.95 27.25
C LEU A 218 15.00 -7.95 27.26
N ASP A 219 14.72 -9.21 27.63
CA ASP A 219 15.71 -10.29 27.66
C ASP A 219 16.23 -10.64 26.25
N ARG A 220 15.38 -10.52 25.23
CA ARG A 220 15.76 -10.74 23.83
C ARG A 220 16.44 -9.54 23.17
N ALA A 221 16.31 -8.34 23.74
CA ALA A 221 16.90 -7.13 23.17
C ALA A 221 18.42 -7.16 23.27
N THR A 222 19.09 -6.99 22.14
CA THR A 222 20.55 -6.86 22.12
C THR A 222 20.98 -5.58 22.82
N SER A 223 22.19 -5.56 23.40
CA SER A 223 22.72 -4.35 24.02
C SER A 223 22.70 -3.16 23.08
N GLN A 224 22.97 -3.34 21.78
CA GLN A 224 22.91 -2.27 20.79
C GLN A 224 21.50 -1.72 20.57
N GLU A 225 20.46 -2.56 20.57
CA GLU A 225 19.08 -2.11 20.37
C GLU A 225 18.60 -1.17 21.48
N LYS A 226 19.04 -1.41 22.72
CA LYS A 226 18.67 -0.58 23.88
C LYS A 226 19.18 0.87 23.80
N TYR A 227 20.12 1.17 22.89
CA TYR A 227 20.66 2.51 22.65
C TYR A 227 20.25 3.09 21.28
N LYS A 228 19.33 2.46 20.55
CA LYS A 228 18.85 2.98 19.27
C LYS A 228 17.75 4.01 19.47
N ALA A 229 17.70 4.99 18.56
CA ALA A 229 16.61 5.94 18.52
C ALA A 229 15.26 5.22 18.42
N PHE A 230 14.24 5.75 19.07
CA PHE A 230 12.89 5.21 19.04
C PHE A 230 11.82 6.30 19.00
N GLU A 231 10.65 5.92 18.53
CA GLU A 231 9.43 6.74 18.57
C GLU A 231 8.29 5.92 19.15
N LEU A 232 7.64 6.44 20.20
CA LEU A 232 6.40 5.90 20.76
C LEU A 232 5.23 6.76 20.28
N TRP A 233 4.39 6.18 19.44
CA TRP A 233 3.19 6.83 18.91
C TRP A 233 1.97 6.37 19.71
N LYS A 234 1.15 7.32 20.17
CA LYS A 234 -0.06 7.05 20.93
C LYS A 234 -1.31 7.55 20.22
N TYR A 235 -2.34 6.73 20.23
CA TYR A 235 -3.68 7.03 19.75
C TYR A 235 -4.66 6.83 20.90
N ARG A 236 -5.21 7.91 21.46
CA ARG A 236 -6.09 7.89 22.64
C ARG A 236 -7.40 7.14 22.38
N ALA A 237 -7.85 7.12 21.13
CA ALA A 237 -9.04 6.39 20.68
C ALA A 237 -8.64 5.27 19.70
N ARG A 238 -9.31 5.15 18.55
CA ARG A 238 -8.95 4.23 17.45
C ARG A 238 -8.12 4.89 16.35
N GLY A 239 -7.59 6.09 16.61
CA GLY A 239 -7.12 6.99 15.56
C GLY A 239 -8.25 7.42 14.63
N ARG A 240 -7.91 7.68 13.37
CA ARG A 240 -8.80 8.11 12.29
C ARG A 240 -8.69 7.16 11.10
N PRO A 241 -9.16 5.91 11.20
CA PRO A 241 -9.09 4.99 10.08
C PRO A 241 -10.01 5.44 8.94
N LEU A 242 -9.50 5.41 7.71
CA LEU A 242 -10.30 5.70 6.50
C LEU A 242 -11.18 4.53 6.12
N PHE A 243 -10.69 3.31 6.34
CA PHE A 243 -11.34 2.05 5.99
C PHE A 243 -11.07 1.01 7.08
N PRO A 244 -11.88 -0.05 7.17
CA PRO A 244 -11.60 -1.18 8.05
C PRO A 244 -10.19 -1.75 7.80
N ASN A 245 -9.42 -1.96 8.88
CA ASN A 245 -8.05 -2.45 8.83
C ASN A 245 -7.76 -3.38 10.02
N GLN A 246 -6.52 -3.88 10.08
CA GLN A 246 -6.07 -4.83 11.10
C GLN A 246 -6.19 -4.34 12.55
N TYR A 247 -6.36 -3.03 12.76
CA TYR A 247 -6.55 -2.41 14.07
C TYR A 247 -8.00 -2.03 14.38
N SER A 248 -8.93 -2.14 13.41
CA SER A 248 -10.32 -1.67 13.59
C SER A 248 -11.09 -2.44 14.67
N SER A 249 -10.74 -3.71 14.92
CA SER A 249 -11.37 -4.55 15.95
C SER A 249 -10.72 -4.42 17.33
N LYS A 250 -9.68 -3.59 17.47
CA LYS A 250 -8.87 -3.51 18.69
C LYS A 250 -9.48 -2.57 19.74
N PRO A 251 -9.09 -2.73 21.02
CA PRO A 251 -9.48 -1.80 22.09
C PRO A 251 -9.08 -0.36 21.78
N LEU A 252 -9.70 0.59 22.49
CA LEU A 252 -9.28 2.00 22.46
C LEU A 252 -7.89 2.15 23.09
N GLY A 253 -7.14 3.17 22.67
CA GLY A 253 -5.84 3.46 23.28
C GLY A 253 -4.73 2.63 22.65
N LEU A 254 -4.39 2.87 21.39
CA LEU A 254 -3.36 2.12 20.67
C LEU A 254 -2.00 2.80 20.80
N ASN A 255 -0.99 2.01 21.15
CA ASN A 255 0.39 2.44 21.28
C ASN A 255 1.28 1.63 20.35
N PHE A 256 2.21 2.30 19.69
CA PHE A 256 3.17 1.70 18.77
C PHE A 256 4.57 2.24 19.07
N LEU A 257 5.47 1.36 19.50
CA LEU A 257 6.88 1.67 19.67
C LEU A 257 7.63 1.24 18.43
N PHE A 258 8.32 2.20 17.81
CA PHE A 258 9.14 1.98 16.64
C PHE A 258 10.60 2.19 16.98
N LEU A 259 11.47 1.32 16.48
CA LEU A 259 12.91 1.37 16.70
C LEU A 259 13.63 1.69 15.38
N ALA A 260 14.56 2.64 15.40
CA ALA A 260 15.40 2.95 14.26
C ALA A 260 16.31 1.77 13.92
N ARG A 261 16.33 1.30 12.68
CA ARG A 261 17.28 0.28 12.18
C ARG A 261 18.38 0.95 11.36
N LEU A 262 19.54 0.30 11.28
CA LEU A 262 20.85 0.84 10.83
C LEU A 262 20.77 1.86 9.69
N GLY A 263 21.36 3.06 9.93
CA GLY A 263 21.88 4.01 8.94
C GLY A 263 20.92 4.37 7.79
N GLY A 264 19.93 5.22 8.04
CA GLY A 264 19.08 5.76 6.95
C GLY A 264 17.76 6.41 7.36
N GLY A 265 17.41 6.40 8.65
CA GLY A 265 16.16 6.98 9.14
C GLY A 265 14.94 6.07 9.02
N PHE A 266 15.16 4.77 8.80
CA PHE A 266 14.10 3.75 8.73
C PHE A 266 13.76 3.21 10.12
N TYR A 267 12.47 3.10 10.42
CA TYR A 267 11.98 2.57 11.68
C TYR A 267 11.16 1.29 11.45
N THR A 268 11.31 0.34 12.37
CA THR A 268 10.52 -0.90 12.40
C THR A 268 9.65 -0.95 13.65
N LEU A 269 8.44 -1.49 13.54
CA LEU A 269 7.55 -1.70 14.67
C LEU A 269 8.16 -2.73 15.62
N GLU A 270 8.42 -2.28 16.83
CA GLU A 270 9.12 -3.04 17.87
C GLU A 270 8.14 -3.63 18.88
N SER A 271 7.14 -2.85 19.30
CA SER A 271 6.10 -3.31 20.23
C SER A 271 4.80 -2.54 20.01
N THR A 272 3.67 -3.20 20.28
CA THR A 272 2.35 -2.57 20.27
C THR A 272 1.39 -3.29 21.21
N ASN A 273 0.43 -2.57 21.78
CA ASN A 273 -0.68 -3.12 22.54
C ASN A 273 -1.90 -3.48 21.64
N ALA A 274 -1.78 -3.30 20.32
CA ALA A 274 -2.86 -3.59 19.38
C ALA A 274 -3.14 -5.09 19.20
N HIS A 275 -2.27 -5.98 19.67
CA HIS A 275 -2.51 -7.43 19.63
C HIS A 275 -2.63 -7.96 21.05
N THR A 276 -3.75 -8.61 21.39
CA THR A 276 -3.77 -9.59 22.47
C THR A 276 -2.76 -10.67 22.08
N GLN A 277 -1.67 -10.77 22.83
CA GLN A 277 -0.51 -11.56 22.41
C GLN A 277 -0.88 -13.05 22.28
N GLY A 278 -0.56 -13.63 21.13
CA GLY A 278 -0.85 -15.04 20.80
C GLY A 278 -0.64 -15.42 19.32
N GLY A 279 -0.49 -14.45 18.42
CA GLY A 279 -0.12 -14.69 17.02
C GLY A 279 1.32 -14.24 16.74
N PRO A 280 2.11 -15.00 15.95
CA PRO A 280 3.48 -14.60 15.63
C PRO A 280 3.47 -13.32 14.79
N SER A 281 4.32 -12.36 15.17
CA SER A 281 4.71 -11.24 14.33
C SER A 281 5.43 -11.80 13.09
N ARG A 282 4.82 -11.67 11.92
CA ARG A 282 5.45 -11.89 10.61
C ARG A 282 4.93 -10.86 9.62
#